data_AF-A0A0D9VFY3-F1
#
_entry.id   AF-A0A0D9VFY3-F1
#
_cell.length_a   1.000
_cell.length_b   1.000
_cell.length_c   1.000
_cell.angle_alpha   90.00
_cell.angle_beta   90.00
_cell.angle_gamma   90.00
#
_symmetry.space_group_name_H-M   'P 1'
#
loop_
_entity.id
_entity.type
_entity.pdbx_description
1 polymer ?
#
loop_
_entity_poly.entity_id
_entity_poly.type
_entity_poly.pdbx_seq_one_letter_code
_entity_poly.pdbx_strand_id
1 'polypeptide(L)'
;MAGVDGNGVPEATGMEASSGSGPPRNNHCMPFEDCVAGIISAFQQPTLRFLREQMEKAGCPVLLRMIRAMNCTSTNRSGSYCSGKGIRANHLSGNCHYKRELLRGFMKIRGQEQECVKRRSLMSVRNNPYCSNSAAKDAVEAVWDICYNDTRPFDRAP
;
A
#
# COMPACT_ATOMS: atom_id res chain seq x y z
N MET A 1 52.37 3.55 -12.74
CA MET A 1 51.86 4.55 -13.70
C MET A 1 51.34 3.81 -14.92
N ALA A 2 50.15 3.99 -15.50
CA ALA A 2 48.98 4.85 -15.29
C ALA A 2 47.76 3.98 -15.72
N GLY A 3 46.60 4.03 -15.06
CA GLY A 3 45.58 5.04 -15.28
C GLY A 3 44.65 4.61 -16.44
N VAL A 4 43.53 3.95 -16.12
CA VAL A 4 42.44 3.65 -17.07
C VAL A 4 41.18 4.33 -16.55
N ASP A 5 40.75 5.35 -17.28
CA ASP A 5 39.52 6.11 -17.06
C ASP A 5 38.35 5.54 -17.88
N GLY A 6 37.16 5.65 -17.30
CA GLY A 6 35.95 6.01 -18.04
C GLY A 6 35.14 4.88 -18.66
N ASN A 7 34.19 4.32 -17.88
CA ASN A 7 33.00 3.73 -18.47
C ASN A 7 31.75 4.33 -17.79
N GLY A 8 31.05 5.19 -18.52
CA GLY A 8 29.87 5.90 -18.08
C GLY A 8 28.63 5.00 -18.07
N VAL A 9 27.98 4.90 -16.91
CA VAL A 9 26.67 4.30 -16.72
C VAL A 9 25.65 5.44 -16.66
N PRO A 10 24.55 5.42 -17.43
CA PRO A 10 23.54 6.46 -17.34
C PRO A 10 22.73 6.32 -16.04
N GLU A 11 22.95 7.32 -15.19
CA GLU A 11 22.05 8.01 -14.27
C GLU A 11 20.70 7.34 -13.95
N ALA A 12 20.61 6.80 -12.73
CA ALA A 12 19.36 6.50 -12.08
C ALA A 12 18.59 7.82 -11.84
N THR A 13 17.40 7.95 -12.42
CA THR A 13 16.48 9.05 -12.13
C THR A 13 15.97 8.90 -10.69
N GLY A 14 16.71 9.45 -9.74
CA GLY A 14 16.25 9.69 -8.38
C GLY A 14 15.12 10.70 -8.42
N MET A 15 13.97 10.36 -7.84
CA MET A 15 12.90 11.33 -7.60
C MET A 15 13.33 12.23 -6.44
N GLU A 16 13.92 13.38 -6.77
CA GLU A 16 14.24 14.42 -5.80
C GLU A 16 12.95 15.03 -5.21
N ALA A 17 12.80 14.94 -3.88
CA ALA A 17 11.84 15.73 -3.14
C ALA A 17 12.38 17.17 -3.00
N SER A 18 12.19 18.00 -4.03
CA SER A 18 12.54 19.42 -3.97
C SER A 18 11.69 20.17 -2.93
N SER A 19 12.32 20.54 -1.82
CA SER A 19 11.79 21.50 -0.85
C SER A 19 12.10 22.93 -1.33
N GLY A 20 11.22 23.47 -2.16
CA GLY A 20 11.21 24.90 -2.53
C GLY A 20 10.07 25.64 -1.83
N SER A 21 10.39 26.65 -1.02
CA SER A 21 9.44 27.59 -0.43
C SER A 21 8.97 28.59 -1.48
N GLY A 22 7.87 28.25 -2.16
CA GLY A 22 7.15 29.11 -3.10
C GLY A 22 5.88 29.77 -2.52
N PRO A 23 5.26 30.71 -3.28
CA PRO A 23 4.16 31.60 -2.85
C PRO A 23 2.85 30.84 -2.51
N PRO A 24 1.82 31.49 -1.92
CA PRO A 24 0.74 30.77 -1.25
C PRO A 24 -0.02 29.85 -2.22
N ARG A 25 -0.11 28.57 -1.84
CA ARG A 25 -0.47 27.47 -2.73
C ARG A 25 -1.94 27.54 -3.13
N ASN A 26 -2.20 27.90 -4.39
CA ASN A 26 -3.45 27.55 -5.07
C ASN A 26 -3.73 26.06 -4.87
N ASN A 27 -4.97 25.71 -4.49
CA ASN A 27 -5.46 24.36 -4.22
C ASN A 27 -4.80 23.27 -5.11
N HIS A 28 -3.76 22.60 -4.58
CA HIS A 28 -3.08 21.48 -5.25
C HIS A 28 -3.91 20.19 -5.09
N CYS A 29 -5.14 20.21 -5.60
CA CYS A 29 -5.93 19.00 -5.77
C CYS A 29 -5.68 18.48 -7.19
N MET A 30 -5.30 17.21 -7.31
CA MET A 30 -5.29 16.51 -8.60
C MET A 30 -6.70 16.53 -9.20
N PRO A 31 -6.88 16.83 -10.50
CA PRO A 31 -8.16 16.71 -11.18
C PRO A 31 -8.79 15.33 -10.98
N PHE A 32 -10.12 15.26 -10.91
CA PHE A 32 -10.84 14.00 -10.68
C PHE A 32 -10.54 12.97 -11.77
N GLU A 33 -10.46 13.42 -13.03
CA GLU A 33 -10.15 12.58 -14.20
C GLU A 33 -8.77 11.94 -14.08
N ASP A 34 -7.76 12.73 -13.70
CA ASP A 34 -6.40 12.24 -13.47
C ASP A 34 -6.34 11.21 -12.33
N CYS A 35 -7.14 11.42 -11.27
CA CYS A 35 -7.24 10.46 -10.17
C CYS A 35 -7.85 9.13 -10.64
N VAL A 36 -8.93 9.18 -11.44
CA VAL A 36 -9.56 7.99 -12.02
C VAL A 36 -8.62 7.28 -12.99
N ALA A 37 -7.92 8.03 -13.84
CA ALA A 37 -6.91 7.49 -14.76
C ALA A 37 -5.77 6.80 -13.99
N GLY A 38 -5.31 7.40 -12.89
CA GLY A 38 -4.31 6.82 -11.98
C GLY A 38 -4.77 5.51 -11.33
N ILE A 39 -6.04 5.40 -10.94
CA ILE A 39 -6.61 4.16 -10.43
C ILE A 39 -6.56 3.07 -11.51
N ILE A 40 -6.98 3.39 -12.74
CA ILE A 40 -7.02 2.43 -13.85
C ILE A 40 -5.60 1.97 -14.22
N SER A 41 -4.64 2.89 -14.30
CA SER A 41 -3.25 2.57 -14.66
C SER A 41 -2.54 1.76 -13.57
N ALA A 42 -2.86 1.97 -12.29
CA ALA A 42 -2.31 1.17 -11.21
C ALA A 42 -2.62 -0.34 -11.40
N PHE A 43 -3.82 -0.69 -11.85
CA PHE A 43 -4.19 -2.10 -12.11
C PHE A 43 -3.43 -2.76 -13.26
N GLN A 44 -2.71 -1.99 -14.09
CA GLN A 44 -1.82 -2.54 -15.11
C GLN A 44 -0.50 -3.04 -14.52
N GLN A 45 -0.15 -2.64 -13.30
CA GLN A 45 1.08 -3.10 -12.65
C GLN A 45 1.03 -4.61 -12.36
N PRO A 46 2.14 -5.34 -12.56
CA PRO A 46 2.16 -6.79 -12.44
C PRO A 46 1.77 -7.27 -11.03
N THR A 47 2.14 -6.52 -9.99
CA THR A 47 1.79 -6.83 -8.59
C THR A 47 0.29 -6.73 -8.35
N LEU A 48 -0.38 -5.70 -8.88
CA LEU A 48 -1.83 -5.53 -8.72
C LEU A 48 -2.63 -6.50 -9.61
N ARG A 49 -2.12 -6.83 -10.80
CA ARG A 49 -2.68 -7.90 -11.63
C ARG A 49 -2.61 -9.24 -10.90
N PHE A 50 -1.45 -9.61 -10.37
CA PHE A 50 -1.27 -10.82 -9.57
C PHE A 50 -2.23 -10.86 -8.38
N LEU A 51 -2.29 -9.78 -7.59
CA LEU A 51 -3.18 -9.68 -6.42
C LEU A 51 -4.64 -9.93 -6.82
N ARG A 52 -5.11 -9.26 -7.88
CA ARG A 52 -6.49 -9.40 -8.36
C ARG A 52 -6.79 -10.84 -8.79
N GLU A 53 -5.90 -11.46 -9.55
CA GLU A 53 -6.07 -12.84 -10.02
C GLU A 53 -6.14 -13.84 -8.86
N GLN A 54 -5.28 -13.71 -7.85
CA GLN A 54 -5.30 -14.60 -6.69
C GLN A 54 -6.56 -14.42 -5.85
N MET A 55 -6.99 -13.17 -5.64
CA MET A 55 -8.23 -12.89 -4.93
C MET A 55 -9.46 -13.43 -5.69
N GLU A 56 -9.48 -13.33 -7.02
CA GLU A 56 -10.56 -13.87 -7.85
C GLU A 56 -10.59 -15.41 -7.82
N LYS A 57 -9.43 -16.07 -7.90
CA LYS A 57 -9.32 -17.53 -7.73
C LYS A 57 -9.80 -18.01 -6.37
N ALA A 58 -9.54 -17.23 -5.31
CA ALA A 58 -10.04 -17.51 -3.97
C ALA A 58 -11.54 -17.22 -3.79
N GLY A 59 -12.23 -16.69 -4.82
CA GLY A 59 -13.67 -16.39 -4.76
C GLY A 59 -13.99 -15.01 -4.16
N CYS A 60 -13.02 -14.09 -4.13
CA CYS A 60 -13.18 -12.73 -3.61
C CYS A 60 -12.86 -11.70 -4.70
N PRO A 61 -13.72 -11.52 -5.71
CA PRO A 61 -13.44 -10.64 -6.84
C PRO A 61 -13.25 -9.19 -6.37
N VAL A 62 -12.18 -8.55 -6.86
CA VAL A 62 -11.91 -7.11 -6.66
C VAL A 62 -12.27 -6.40 -7.95
N LEU A 63 -13.39 -5.69 -7.93
CA LEU A 63 -13.91 -5.00 -9.10
C LEU A 63 -13.47 -3.54 -9.06
N LEU A 64 -13.10 -2.98 -10.21
CA LEU A 64 -12.70 -1.56 -10.32
C LEU A 64 -13.75 -0.61 -9.72
N ARG A 65 -15.04 -0.94 -9.87
CA ARG A 65 -16.16 -0.19 -9.27
C ARG A 65 -16.13 -0.09 -7.74
N MET A 66 -15.34 -0.93 -7.05
CA MET A 66 -15.16 -0.90 -5.61
C MET A 66 -14.14 0.15 -5.17
N ILE A 67 -13.33 0.67 -6.10
CA ILE A 67 -12.33 1.71 -5.83
C ILE A 67 -12.84 3.00 -6.46
N ARG A 68 -13.18 3.97 -5.61
CA ARG A 68 -13.76 5.24 -6.03
C ARG A 68 -12.80 6.38 -5.71
N ALA A 69 -12.56 7.22 -6.72
CA ALA A 69 -11.91 8.51 -6.51
C ALA A 69 -12.82 9.41 -5.65
N MET A 70 -12.24 10.11 -4.68
CA MET A 70 -12.96 11.03 -3.80
C MET A 70 -12.10 12.25 -3.46
N ASN A 71 -12.74 13.40 -3.28
CA ASN A 71 -12.06 14.62 -2.85
C ASN A 71 -11.70 14.55 -1.36
N CYS A 72 -10.43 14.83 -1.04
CA CYS A 72 -9.85 14.72 0.31
C CYS A 72 -10.42 15.70 1.36
N THR A 73 -11.26 16.66 0.92
CA THR A 73 -11.99 17.61 1.78
C THR A 73 -13.16 16.95 2.50
N SER A 74 -13.64 15.79 2.02
CA SER A 74 -14.66 15.01 2.70
C SER A 74 -14.13 14.41 4.01
N THR A 75 -14.84 14.68 5.11
CA THR A 75 -14.49 14.35 6.49
C THR A 75 -14.46 12.85 6.82
N ASN A 76 -14.69 11.97 5.84
CA ASN A 76 -14.72 10.51 6.00
C ASN A 76 -13.50 9.85 5.33
N ARG A 77 -12.31 10.03 5.92
CA ARG A 77 -11.07 9.39 5.46
C ARG A 77 -11.00 7.93 5.92
N SER A 78 -11.78 7.07 5.29
CA SER A 78 -11.55 5.62 5.35
C SER A 78 -10.33 5.26 4.50
N GLY A 79 -9.44 4.38 5.00
CA GLY A 79 -8.34 3.84 4.18
C GLY A 79 -6.93 4.35 4.49
N SER A 80 -6.66 4.91 5.68
CA SER A 80 -5.29 5.16 6.17
C SER A 80 -4.45 6.16 5.37
N TYR A 81 -5.04 6.93 4.44
CA TYR A 81 -4.35 8.01 3.73
C TYR A 81 -4.36 9.30 4.54
N CYS A 82 -3.21 9.97 4.63
CA CYS A 82 -3.06 11.27 5.25
C CYS A 82 -2.32 12.20 4.28
N SER A 83 -2.94 13.33 3.93
CA SER A 83 -2.26 14.35 3.11
C SER A 83 -0.96 14.80 3.79
N GLY A 84 0.13 14.86 3.01
CA GLY A 84 1.48 15.14 3.51
C GLY A 84 2.15 14.02 4.32
N LYS A 85 1.47 12.90 4.59
CA LYS A 85 2.02 11.73 5.34
C LYS A 85 1.89 10.39 4.60
N GLY A 86 1.22 10.36 3.44
CA GLY A 86 1.07 9.18 2.58
C GLY A 86 0.04 8.16 3.08
N ILE A 87 0.08 6.97 2.48
CA ILE A 87 -0.74 5.81 2.85
C ILE A 87 -0.07 5.09 4.02
N ARG A 88 -0.82 4.78 5.09
CA ARG A 88 -0.30 3.94 6.17
C ARG A 88 -0.55 2.46 5.91
N ALA A 89 0.52 1.73 5.58
CA ALA A 89 0.52 0.27 5.52
C ALA A 89 0.51 -0.36 6.92
N ASN A 90 -0.02 -1.57 7.05
CA ASN A 90 -0.01 -2.29 8.33
C ASN A 90 1.42 -2.69 8.73
N HIS A 91 2.19 -3.21 7.77
CA HIS A 91 3.57 -3.63 7.92
C HIS A 91 4.53 -2.43 7.94
N LEU A 92 4.54 -1.61 6.89
CA LEU A 92 5.59 -0.61 6.65
C LEU A 92 5.41 0.73 7.41
N SER A 93 4.27 0.98 8.05
CA SER A 93 4.01 2.27 8.73
C SER A 93 3.96 2.18 10.25
N GLY A 94 4.46 1.07 10.83
CA GLY A 94 4.49 0.85 12.27
C GLY A 94 3.10 0.73 12.90
N ASN A 95 2.07 0.45 12.10
CA ASN A 95 0.70 0.21 12.57
C ASN A 95 0.62 -1.08 13.40
N CYS A 96 1.42 -2.08 13.05
CA CYS A 96 1.55 -3.36 13.73
C CYS A 96 2.76 -3.46 14.67
N HIS A 97 3.40 -2.33 14.99
CA HIS A 97 4.53 -2.30 15.93
C HIS A 97 4.12 -2.80 17.33
N TYR A 98 4.99 -3.60 17.97
CA TYR A 98 4.74 -4.25 19.26
C TYR A 98 4.11 -3.33 20.31
N LYS A 99 4.70 -2.14 20.56
CA LYS A 99 4.15 -1.16 21.52
C LYS A 99 2.67 -0.84 21.24
N ARG A 100 2.26 -0.63 19.98
CA ARG A 100 0.86 -0.31 19.66
C ARG A 100 -0.07 -1.49 19.88
N GLU A 101 0.42 -2.70 19.62
CA GLU A 101 -0.38 -3.91 19.82
C GLU A 101 -0.50 -4.29 21.29
N LEU A 102 0.52 -4.05 22.09
CA LEU A 102 0.43 -4.14 23.55
C LEU A 102 -0.64 -3.17 24.08
N LEU A 103 -0.65 -1.91 23.61
CA LEU A 103 -1.70 -0.93 23.95
C LEU A 103 -3.11 -1.34 23.45
N ARG A 104 -3.20 -2.25 22.46
CA ARG A 104 -4.47 -2.82 21.97
C ARG A 104 -4.84 -4.14 22.65
N GLY A 105 -4.09 -4.56 23.66
CA GLY A 105 -4.34 -5.79 24.43
C GLY A 105 -3.73 -7.06 23.84
N PHE A 106 -2.93 -6.98 22.77
CA PHE A 106 -2.24 -8.14 22.20
C PHE A 106 -0.87 -8.32 22.87
N MET A 107 -0.74 -9.35 23.69
CA MET A 107 0.46 -9.61 24.50
C MET A 107 1.45 -10.62 23.90
N LYS A 108 1.24 -11.04 22.64
CA LYS A 108 2.14 -11.99 21.97
C LYS A 108 3.49 -11.30 21.71
N ILE A 109 4.58 -11.91 22.17
CA ILE A 109 5.93 -11.33 22.02
C ILE A 109 6.59 -11.77 20.70
N ARG A 110 6.38 -13.04 20.29
CA ARG A 110 7.03 -13.61 19.11
C ARG A 110 6.10 -13.63 17.90
N GLY A 111 6.57 -13.12 16.76
CA GLY A 111 5.81 -13.13 15.49
C GLY A 111 4.52 -12.28 15.52
N GLN A 112 4.44 -11.34 16.46
CA GLN A 112 3.25 -10.52 16.66
C GLN A 112 2.94 -9.61 15.46
N GLU A 113 3.97 -9.10 14.79
CA GLU A 113 3.74 -8.21 13.65
C GLU A 113 3.06 -8.94 12.49
N GLN A 114 3.56 -10.12 12.12
CA GLN A 114 2.94 -10.97 11.09
C GLN A 114 1.49 -11.29 11.43
N GLU A 115 1.22 -11.65 12.69
CA GLU A 115 -0.13 -11.91 13.18
C GLU A 115 -1.04 -10.68 13.03
N CYS A 116 -0.55 -9.51 13.44
CA CYS A 116 -1.27 -8.25 13.31
C CYS A 116 -1.58 -7.94 11.84
N VAL A 117 -0.59 -8.08 10.95
CA VAL A 117 -0.76 -7.81 9.52
C VAL A 117 -1.76 -8.79 8.92
N LYS A 118 -1.63 -10.11 9.16
CA LYS A 118 -2.61 -11.12 8.71
C LYS A 118 -4.02 -10.80 9.20
N ARG A 119 -4.18 -10.52 10.50
CA ARG A 119 -5.47 -10.22 11.11
C ARG A 119 -6.12 -8.98 10.50
N ARG A 120 -5.36 -7.91 10.27
CA ARG A 120 -5.88 -6.67 9.67
C ARG A 120 -6.18 -6.83 8.19
N SER A 121 -5.35 -7.57 7.44
CA SER A 121 -5.62 -7.91 6.04
C SER A 121 -6.90 -8.71 5.91
N LEU A 122 -7.10 -9.71 6.77
CA LEU A 122 -8.32 -10.52 6.79
C LEU A 122 -9.57 -9.67 7.08
N MET A 123 -9.51 -8.73 8.03
CA MET A 123 -10.62 -7.80 8.27
C MET A 123 -10.92 -6.93 7.04
N SER A 124 -9.90 -6.49 6.30
CA SER A 124 -10.10 -5.71 5.08
C SER A 124 -10.77 -6.51 3.97
N VAL A 125 -10.32 -7.75 3.75
CA VAL A 125 -10.88 -8.62 2.70
C VAL A 125 -12.31 -9.04 3.03
N ARG A 126 -12.62 -9.28 4.31
CA ARG A 126 -14.00 -9.58 4.78
C ARG A 126 -15.00 -8.44 4.57
N ASN A 127 -14.53 -7.20 4.48
CA ASN A 127 -15.39 -6.07 4.16
C ASN A 127 -15.80 -6.05 2.67
N ASN A 128 -15.26 -6.95 1.83
CA ASN A 128 -15.74 -7.14 0.47
C ASN A 128 -17.11 -7.85 0.50
N PRO A 129 -18.20 -7.22 0.01
CA PRO A 129 -19.54 -7.82 0.01
C PRO A 129 -19.65 -9.07 -0.87
N TYR A 130 -18.68 -9.30 -1.77
CA TYR A 130 -18.65 -10.46 -2.67
C TYR A 130 -17.73 -11.58 -2.16
N CYS A 131 -17.25 -11.52 -0.92
CA CYS A 131 -16.26 -12.45 -0.37
C CYS A 131 -16.79 -13.14 0.88
N SER A 132 -16.66 -14.47 0.96
CA SER A 132 -17.04 -15.23 2.15
C SER A 132 -15.91 -15.24 3.19
N ASN A 133 -16.21 -15.61 4.44
CA ASN A 133 -15.22 -15.65 5.51
C ASN A 133 -14.08 -16.66 5.28
N SER A 134 -14.37 -17.79 4.61
CA SER A 134 -13.37 -18.80 4.24
C SER A 134 -12.55 -18.30 3.06
N ALA A 135 -13.21 -17.85 1.99
CA ALA A 135 -12.57 -17.28 0.81
C ALA A 135 -11.63 -16.11 1.17
N ALA A 136 -12.00 -15.29 2.16
CA ALA A 136 -11.15 -14.20 2.64
C ALA A 136 -9.84 -14.71 3.27
N LYS A 137 -9.86 -15.85 3.97
CA LYS A 137 -8.63 -16.45 4.52
C LYS A 137 -7.75 -16.98 3.40
N ASP A 138 -8.35 -17.76 2.51
CA ASP A 138 -7.66 -18.38 1.37
C ASP A 138 -7.02 -17.30 0.48
N ALA A 139 -7.73 -16.20 0.21
CA ALA A 139 -7.22 -15.06 -0.54
C ALA A 139 -6.00 -14.40 0.12
N VAL A 140 -6.02 -14.22 1.44
CA VAL A 140 -4.91 -13.62 2.19
C VAL A 140 -3.70 -14.55 2.21
N GLU A 141 -3.93 -15.85 2.39
CA GLU A 141 -2.88 -16.86 2.42
C GLU A 141 -2.21 -17.02 1.04
N ALA A 142 -3.00 -17.01 -0.04
CA ALA A 142 -2.50 -17.16 -1.41
C ALA A 142 -1.52 -16.06 -1.85
N VAL A 143 -1.63 -14.85 -1.29
CA VAL A 143 -0.77 -13.71 -1.65
C VAL A 143 0.28 -13.39 -0.59
N TRP A 144 0.25 -14.08 0.56
CA TRP A 144 0.98 -13.70 1.76
C TRP A 144 2.49 -13.55 1.52
N ASP A 145 3.12 -14.56 0.94
CA ASP A 145 4.58 -14.60 0.78
C ASP A 145 5.11 -13.53 -0.18
N ILE A 146 4.28 -13.08 -1.13
CA ILE A 146 4.65 -12.01 -2.05
C ILE A 146 4.38 -10.65 -1.41
N CYS A 147 3.18 -10.44 -0.87
CA CYS A 147 2.76 -9.13 -0.36
C CYS A 147 3.40 -8.76 0.98
N TYR A 148 3.68 -9.73 1.85
CA TYR A 148 4.33 -9.44 3.14
C TYR A 148 5.80 -9.07 2.95
N ASN A 149 6.46 -9.66 1.96
CA ASN A 149 7.87 -9.40 1.66
C ASN A 149 8.09 -8.21 0.71
N ASP A 150 7.04 -7.61 0.13
CA ASP A 150 7.16 -6.38 -0.65
C ASP A 150 7.30 -5.18 0.28
N THR A 151 8.52 -4.64 0.38
CA THR A 151 8.83 -3.48 1.22
C THR A 151 8.74 -2.16 0.45
N ARG A 152 8.51 -2.17 -0.86
CA ARG A 152 8.53 -0.95 -1.66
C ARG A 152 7.45 0.04 -1.19
N PRO A 153 7.71 1.35 -1.27
CA PRO A 153 8.91 2.01 -1.78
C PRO A 153 10.06 2.10 -0.75
N PHE A 154 9.97 1.40 0.38
CA PHE A 154 10.99 1.43 1.43
C PHE A 154 12.02 0.30 1.23
N ASP A 155 13.26 0.55 1.67
CA ASP A 155 14.32 -0.46 1.60
C ASP A 155 14.10 -1.62 2.58
N ARG A 156 13.38 -1.37 3.69
CA ARG A 156 13.06 -2.36 4.71
C ARG A 156 11.82 -1.99 5.50
N ALA A 157 11.20 -3.00 6.13
CA ALA A 157 10.22 -2.78 7.17
C ALA A 157 10.88 -2.11 8.40
N PRO A 158 10.18 -1.17 9.07
CA PRO A 158 10.70 -0.38 10.19
C PRO A 158 10.83 -1.16 11.51
#